data_AF-A0A6M8VRL2-F1
#
_entry.id   AF-A0A6M8VRL2-F1
#
_cell.length_a   1.000
_cell.length_b   1.000
_cell.length_c   1.000
_cell.angle_alpha   90.00
_cell.angle_beta   90.00
_cell.angle_gamma   90.00
#
_symmetry.space_group_name_H-M   'P 1'
#
loop_
_entity.id
_entity.type
_entity.pdbx_description
1 polymer ?
#
loop_
_entity_poly.entity_id
_entity_poly.type
_entity_poly.pdbx_seq_one_letter_code
_entity_poly.pdbx_strand_id
1 'polypeptide(L)'
;MFGFIKDLFNENSDYPRKITALPDYMEAKELNARCGRKVAAFEKESYYCQYYAKRVKDNQYDLYLHISAMKTNVSSRYGITDRAELKLKAGVSLNKALVFLRARDRETVEKRGETSRPRSNVRRVEERLPPRH
;
A
#
# COMPACT_ATOMS: atom_id res chain seq x y z
N MET A 1 21.65 -22.88 12.32
CA MET A 1 21.78 -21.50 12.86
C MET A 1 21.19 -20.42 11.92
N PHE A 2 20.16 -20.75 11.11
CA PHE A 2 19.44 -19.78 10.25
C PHE A 2 17.91 -19.73 10.54
N GLY A 3 17.40 -20.58 11.45
CA GLY A 3 15.99 -20.59 11.89
C GLY A 3 15.69 -19.47 12.89
N PHE A 4 16.57 -19.27 13.87
CA PHE A 4 16.37 -18.33 14.99
C PHE A 4 16.13 -16.87 14.57
N ILE A 5 16.74 -16.42 13.45
CA ILE A 5 16.49 -15.07 12.91
C ILE A 5 15.11 -15.00 12.25
N LYS A 6 14.67 -16.06 11.57
CA LYS A 6 13.36 -16.11 10.93
C LYS A 6 12.25 -16.17 11.98
N ASP A 7 12.51 -16.85 13.08
CA ASP A 7 11.62 -17.02 14.21
C ASP A 7 11.52 -15.74 15.06
N LEU A 8 12.60 -14.97 15.27
CA LEU A 8 12.50 -13.66 15.94
C LEU A 8 11.63 -12.62 15.20
N PHE A 9 11.47 -12.75 13.88
CA PHE A 9 10.58 -11.90 13.07
C PHE A 9 9.18 -12.50 12.85
N ASN A 10 8.98 -13.80 13.10
CA ASN A 10 7.70 -14.50 12.95
C ASN A 10 7.01 -14.86 14.29
N GLU A 11 7.70 -14.93 15.43
CA GLU A 11 7.16 -15.46 16.69
C GLU A 11 6.32 -14.46 17.51
N ASN A 12 6.11 -13.23 17.01
CA ASN A 12 5.08 -12.30 17.50
C ASN A 12 3.90 -12.22 16.52
N SER A 13 3.38 -13.42 16.21
CA SER A 13 3.00 -13.98 14.90
C SER A 13 1.66 -13.56 14.27
N ASP A 14 0.79 -12.78 14.93
CA ASP A 14 -0.60 -12.66 14.44
C ASP A 14 -0.91 -11.36 13.68
N TYR A 15 -0.06 -10.34 13.80
CA TYR A 15 -0.34 -9.00 13.25
C TYR A 15 0.80 -8.49 12.35
N PRO A 16 0.63 -8.40 11.02
CA PRO A 16 1.69 -7.97 10.11
C PRO A 16 2.16 -6.53 10.37
N ARG A 17 3.46 -6.25 10.27
CA ARG A 17 4.01 -4.88 10.49
C ARG A 17 3.55 -3.86 9.44
N LYS A 18 3.35 -4.30 8.19
CA LYS A 18 2.87 -3.47 7.07
C LYS A 18 2.04 -4.33 6.11
N ILE A 19 0.93 -3.79 5.61
CA ILE A 19 0.04 -4.42 4.63
C ILE A 19 -0.18 -3.42 3.50
N THR A 20 0.04 -3.81 2.25
CA THR A 20 -0.03 -2.89 1.09
C THR A 20 -1.16 -3.27 0.13
N ALA A 21 -1.84 -2.27 -0.41
CA ALA A 21 -2.74 -2.43 -1.55
C ALA A 21 -1.97 -2.54 -2.87
N LEU A 22 -2.70 -2.76 -3.96
CA LEU A 22 -2.14 -2.81 -5.30
C LEU A 22 -1.56 -1.43 -5.59
N PRO A 23 -0.39 -1.36 -6.23
CA PRO A 23 0.06 -0.09 -6.75
C PRO A 23 -0.92 0.37 -7.82
N ASP A 24 -1.20 1.66 -7.86
CA ASP A 24 -1.93 2.33 -8.92
C ASP A 24 -1.09 3.46 -9.53
N TYR A 25 -1.48 3.92 -10.71
CA TYR A 25 -0.87 5.07 -11.37
C TYR A 25 -1.95 6.11 -11.64
N MET A 26 -1.76 7.31 -11.12
CA MET A 26 -2.71 8.42 -11.25
C MET A 26 -2.01 9.64 -11.80
N GLU A 27 -2.72 10.40 -12.64
CA GLU A 27 -2.25 11.73 -13.04
C GLU A 27 -2.31 12.68 -11.84
N ALA A 28 -1.41 13.66 -11.82
CA ALA A 28 -1.34 14.66 -10.74
C ALA A 28 -2.69 15.36 -10.49
N LYS A 29 -3.45 15.66 -11.55
CA LYS A 29 -4.77 16.31 -11.44
C LYS A 29 -5.78 15.41 -10.73
N GLU A 30 -5.85 14.14 -11.11
CA GLU A 30 -6.72 13.13 -10.47
C GLU A 30 -6.34 12.96 -8.98
N LEU A 31 -5.04 12.87 -8.70
CA LEU A 31 -4.52 12.67 -7.35
C LEU A 31 -4.80 13.88 -6.43
N ASN A 32 -4.59 15.10 -6.93
CA ASN A 32 -4.88 16.34 -6.19
C ASN A 32 -6.39 16.48 -5.93
N ALA A 33 -7.23 16.20 -6.93
CA ALA A 33 -8.69 16.21 -6.78
C ALA A 33 -9.15 15.20 -5.72
N ARG A 34 -8.62 13.97 -5.77
CA ARG A 34 -8.95 12.90 -4.81
C ARG A 34 -8.51 13.23 -3.38
N CYS A 35 -7.40 13.93 -3.22
CA CYS A 35 -6.89 14.34 -1.91
C CYS A 35 -7.53 15.65 -1.40
N GLY A 36 -8.26 16.39 -2.25
CA GLY A 36 -8.81 17.71 -1.92
C GLY A 36 -7.76 18.78 -1.64
N ARG A 37 -6.48 18.52 -1.95
CA ARG A 37 -5.35 19.42 -1.72
C ARG A 37 -4.21 19.08 -2.67
N LYS A 38 -3.30 20.04 -2.89
CA LYS A 38 -2.11 19.84 -3.73
C LYS A 38 -1.11 18.91 -3.02
N VAL A 39 -0.98 17.68 -3.52
CA VAL A 39 -0.06 16.63 -3.05
C VAL A 39 0.91 16.18 -4.14
N ALA A 40 0.58 16.39 -5.40
CA ALA A 40 1.45 16.20 -6.56
C ALA A 40 1.94 17.57 -7.05
N ALA A 41 3.26 17.75 -7.10
CA ALA A 41 3.88 19.00 -7.50
C ALA A 41 3.89 19.20 -9.03
N PHE A 42 4.12 18.13 -9.77
CA PHE A 42 4.27 18.14 -11.23
C PHE A 42 3.01 17.67 -11.95
N GLU A 43 2.32 18.59 -12.62
CA GLU A 43 0.99 18.34 -13.20
C GLU A 43 0.96 17.37 -14.39
N LYS A 44 2.08 17.27 -15.12
CA LYS A 44 2.20 16.45 -16.34
C LYS A 44 2.80 15.06 -16.11
N GLU A 45 3.09 14.72 -14.85
CA GLU A 45 3.72 13.44 -14.49
C GLU A 45 2.66 12.45 -13.98
N SER A 46 2.90 11.16 -14.26
CA SER A 46 2.13 10.07 -13.65
C SER A 46 2.76 9.69 -12.32
N TYR A 47 1.93 9.57 -11.28
CA TYR A 47 2.35 9.24 -9.94
C TYR A 47 2.03 7.79 -9.62
N TYR A 48 3.05 7.07 -9.19
CA TYR A 48 2.88 5.83 -8.47
C TYR A 48 2.18 6.10 -7.14
N CYS A 49 1.05 5.43 -6.92
CA CYS A 49 0.23 5.54 -5.73
C CYS A 49 0.12 4.17 -5.07
N GLN A 50 0.42 4.05 -3.78
CA GLN A 50 0.20 2.81 -3.05
C GLN A 50 -0.35 3.07 -1.65
N TYR A 51 -1.57 2.56 -1.41
CA TYR A 51 -2.15 2.55 -0.08
C TYR A 51 -1.50 1.46 0.78
N TYR A 52 -1.29 1.73 2.06
CA TYR A 52 -0.83 0.71 2.99
C TYR A 52 -1.27 1.00 4.42
N ALA A 53 -1.31 -0.06 5.22
CA ALA A 53 -1.49 -0.02 6.66
C ALA A 53 -0.16 -0.33 7.34
N LYS A 54 0.21 0.43 8.37
CA LYS A 54 1.41 0.19 9.19
C LYS A 54 0.99 -0.05 10.64
N ARG A 55 1.45 -1.14 11.23
CA ARG A 55 1.16 -1.48 12.63
C ARG A 55 1.76 -0.44 13.56
N VAL A 56 0.94 0.05 14.48
CA VAL A 56 1.32 0.92 15.59
C VAL A 56 1.13 0.18 16.91
N LYS A 57 1.27 0.86 18.06
CA LYS A 57 1.07 0.25 19.38
C LYS A 57 -0.34 -0.36 19.49
N ASP A 58 -0.50 -1.31 20.41
CA ASP A 58 -1.79 -1.94 20.74
C ASP A 58 -2.46 -2.70 19.57
N ASN A 59 -1.65 -3.27 18.67
CA ASN A 59 -2.10 -4.01 17.48
C ASN A 59 -3.05 -3.20 16.56
N GLN A 60 -3.00 -1.87 16.68
CA GLN A 60 -3.70 -0.97 15.78
C GLN A 60 -2.84 -0.67 14.55
N TYR A 61 -3.47 -0.06 13.55
CA TYR A 61 -2.85 0.27 12.28
C TYR A 61 -3.15 1.71 11.91
N ASP A 62 -2.15 2.36 11.35
CA ASP A 62 -2.32 3.63 10.68
C ASP A 62 -2.39 3.39 9.16
N LEU A 63 -3.34 4.05 8.50
CA LEU A 63 -3.52 3.99 7.05
C LEU A 63 -2.81 5.15 6.38
N TYR A 64 -2.09 4.85 5.31
CA TYR A 64 -1.28 5.78 4.56
C TYR A 64 -1.50 5.64 3.06
N LEU A 65 -1.20 6.71 2.34
CA LEU A 65 -1.01 6.73 0.89
C LEU A 65 0.42 7.18 0.60
N HIS A 66 1.18 6.30 -0.04
CA HIS A 66 2.47 6.63 -0.62
C HIS A 66 2.29 7.13 -2.05
N ILE A 67 2.94 8.24 -2.38
CA ILE A 67 2.90 8.90 -3.68
C ILE A 67 4.35 9.10 -4.13
N SER A 68 4.68 8.73 -5.36
CA SER A 68 5.97 9.07 -5.96
C SER A 68 5.90 9.25 -7.47
N ALA A 69 6.55 10.29 -7.99
CA ALA A 69 6.82 10.43 -9.41
C ALA A 69 8.25 9.99 -9.72
N MET A 70 8.43 9.24 -10.80
CA MET A 70 9.74 8.85 -11.31
C MET A 70 9.94 9.51 -12.67
N LYS A 71 11.08 10.18 -12.84
CA LYS A 71 11.49 10.71 -14.14
C LYS A 71 12.77 10.04 -14.60
N THR A 72 12.83 9.73 -15.88
CA THR A 72 14.07 9.32 -16.54
C THR A 72 14.90 10.56 -16.79
N ASN A 73 16.04 10.70 -16.13
CA ASN A 73 16.97 11.79 -16.42
C ASN A 73 17.81 11.45 -17.65
N VAL A 74 18.40 12.46 -18.29
CA VAL A 74 19.17 12.40 -19.56
C VAL A 74 20.30 11.34 -19.54
N SER A 75 20.74 10.90 -18.35
CA SER A 75 21.76 9.87 -18.15
C SER A 75 21.21 8.47 -17.83
N SER A 76 19.99 8.13 -18.27
CA SER A 76 19.36 6.80 -18.11
C SER A 76 19.20 6.30 -16.66
N ARG A 77 19.30 7.19 -15.67
CA ARG A 77 19.00 6.87 -14.26
C ARG A 77 17.58 7.34 -13.93
N TYR A 78 16.76 6.45 -13.39
CA TYR A 78 15.47 6.81 -12.80
C TYR A 78 15.71 7.62 -11.53
N GLY A 79 15.29 8.88 -11.53
CA GLY A 79 15.28 9.74 -10.35
C GLY A 79 13.86 9.88 -9.83
N ILE A 80 13.66 9.73 -8.51
CA ILE A 80 12.39 10.10 -7.88
C ILE A 80 12.37 11.64 -7.82
N THR A 81 11.43 12.25 -8.54
CA THR A 81 11.32 13.72 -8.66
C THR A 81 10.38 14.33 -7.65
N ASP A 82 9.39 13.56 -7.21
CA ASP A 82 8.44 13.96 -6.17
C ASP A 82 8.07 12.74 -5.33
N ARG A 83 7.92 12.94 -4.02
CA ARG A 83 7.50 11.91 -3.07
C ARG A 83 6.72 12.54 -1.93
N ALA A 84 5.57 11.96 -1.64
CA ALA A 84 4.79 12.28 -0.46
C ALA A 84 4.30 11.01 0.24
N GLU A 85 4.08 11.13 1.54
CA GLU A 85 3.41 10.12 2.34
C GLU A 85 2.31 10.80 3.14
N LEU A 86 1.06 10.40 2.87
CA LEU A 86 -0.11 11.02 3.46
C LEU A 86 -0.73 10.06 4.46
N LYS A 87 -0.79 10.45 5.73
CA LYS A 87 -1.56 9.74 6.74
C LYS A 87 -3.05 9.99 6.51
N LEU A 88 -3.80 8.92 6.26
CA LEU A 88 -5.24 8.98 5.97
C LEU A 88 -6.07 8.77 7.23
N LYS A 89 -5.65 7.84 8.09
CA LYS A 89 -6.37 7.50 9.32
C LYS A 89 -5.42 6.87 10.33
N ALA A 90 -5.62 7.17 11.61
CA ALA A 90 -4.84 6.59 12.70
C ALA A 90 -5.63 5.54 13.49
N GLY A 91 -4.93 4.59 14.10
CA GLY A 91 -5.47 3.75 15.18
C GLY A 91 -6.62 2.82 14.77
N VAL A 92 -6.63 2.30 13.55
CA VAL A 92 -7.67 1.36 13.10
C VAL A 92 -7.34 -0.08 13.47
N SER A 93 -8.35 -0.92 13.71
CA SER A 93 -8.14 -2.35 13.89
C SER A 93 -7.64 -3.01 12.61
N LEU A 94 -6.98 -4.17 12.74
CA LEU A 94 -6.51 -4.97 11.59
C LEU A 94 -7.64 -5.23 10.57
N ASN A 95 -8.84 -5.60 11.03
CA ASN A 95 -9.96 -5.88 10.13
C ASN A 95 -10.39 -4.65 9.34
N LYS A 96 -10.46 -3.46 9.98
CA LYS A 96 -10.75 -2.20 9.29
C LYS A 96 -9.66 -1.85 8.27
N ALA A 97 -8.40 -2.11 8.59
CA ALA A 97 -7.29 -1.91 7.65
C ALA A 97 -7.40 -2.84 6.44
N LEU A 98 -7.70 -4.11 6.63
CA LEU A 98 -7.88 -5.09 5.54
C LEU A 98 -9.07 -4.73 4.65
N VAL A 99 -10.21 -4.36 5.23
CA VAL A 99 -11.40 -3.91 4.47
C VAL A 99 -11.07 -2.69 3.62
N PHE A 100 -10.35 -1.71 4.19
CA PHE A 100 -9.92 -0.53 3.45
C PHE A 100 -9.01 -0.89 2.27
N LEU A 101 -7.99 -1.71 2.49
CA LEU A 101 -7.03 -2.07 1.43
C LEU A 101 -7.69 -2.92 0.34
N ARG A 102 -8.59 -3.85 0.69
CA ARG A 102 -9.35 -4.64 -0.28
C ARG A 102 -10.28 -3.78 -1.15
N ALA A 103 -10.88 -2.74 -0.58
CA ALA A 103 -11.68 -1.79 -1.36
C ALA A 103 -10.81 -1.07 -2.41
N ARG A 104 -9.59 -0.65 -2.04
CA ARG A 104 -8.65 -0.02 -2.99
C ARG A 104 -8.12 -1.01 -4.03
N ASP A 105 -7.87 -2.25 -3.63
CA ASP A 105 -7.50 -3.31 -4.57
C ASP A 105 -8.61 -3.52 -5.61
N ARG A 106 -9.88 -3.56 -5.17
CA ARG A 106 -11.03 -3.72 -6.06
C ARG A 106 -11.14 -2.57 -7.05
N GLU A 107 -11.09 -1.32 -6.57
CA GLU A 107 -11.07 -0.13 -7.44
C GLU A 107 -9.93 -0.18 -8.48
N THR A 108 -8.74 -0.62 -8.05
CA THR A 108 -7.57 -0.73 -8.95
C THR A 108 -7.75 -1.82 -10.00
N VAL A 109 -8.35 -2.95 -9.62
CA VAL A 109 -8.65 -4.05 -10.55
C VAL A 109 -9.73 -3.64 -11.55
N GLU A 110 -10.78 -2.97 -11.09
CA GLU A 110 -11.86 -2.45 -11.95
C GLU A 110 -11.33 -1.42 -12.96
N LYS A 111 -10.50 -0.45 -12.52
CA LYS A 111 -9.91 0.58 -13.39
C LYS A 111 -9.00 -0.02 -14.49
N ARG A 112 -8.38 -1.18 -14.23
CA ARG A 112 -7.40 -1.79 -15.14
C ARG A 112 -7.99 -2.67 -16.24
N GLY A 113 -9.25 -3.08 -16.16
CA GLY A 113 -9.84 -3.98 -17.15
C GLY A 113 -9.12 -5.34 -17.25
N GLU A 114 -9.46 -6.26 -16.34
CA GLU A 114 -9.22 -7.72 -16.36
C GLU A 114 -7.80 -8.34 -16.20
N THR A 115 -7.80 -9.49 -15.50
CA THR A 115 -6.70 -10.47 -15.25
C THR A 115 -5.42 -9.96 -14.56
N SER A 116 -5.54 -9.27 -13.43
CA SER A 116 -4.41 -9.14 -12.51
C SER A 116 -4.00 -10.53 -11.98
N ARG A 117 -2.75 -10.95 -12.23
CA ARG A 117 -2.14 -12.16 -11.67
C ARG A 117 -2.51 -12.33 -10.18
N PRO A 118 -2.94 -13.54 -9.74
CA PRO A 118 -3.35 -13.77 -8.36
C PRO A 118 -2.19 -13.50 -7.38
N ARG A 119 -2.51 -12.82 -6.28
CA ARG A 119 -1.56 -12.43 -5.24
C ARG A 119 -1.19 -13.63 -4.36
N SER A 120 -0.01 -14.23 -4.59
CA SER A 120 0.52 -15.27 -3.71
C SER A 120 0.69 -14.80 -2.25
N ASN A 121 0.96 -13.51 -2.02
CA ASN A 121 1.19 -12.96 -0.69
C ASN A 121 -0.09 -12.72 0.13
N VAL A 122 -1.21 -12.34 -0.51
CA VAL A 122 -2.48 -12.15 0.22
C VAL A 122 -3.15 -13.49 0.48
N ARG A 123 -3.10 -14.40 -0.50
CA ARG A 123 -3.58 -15.78 -0.32
C ARG A 123 -2.84 -16.50 0.81
N ARG A 124 -1.52 -16.37 0.92
CA ARG A 124 -0.73 -16.91 2.04
C ARG A 124 -1.06 -16.31 3.40
N VAL A 125 -1.51 -15.06 3.45
CA VAL A 125 -1.93 -14.42 4.70
C VAL A 125 -3.33 -14.89 5.08
N GLU A 126 -4.23 -15.05 4.11
CA GLU A 126 -5.58 -15.58 4.33
C GLU A 126 -5.58 -17.07 4.71
N GLU A 127 -4.70 -17.88 4.11
CA GLU A 127 -4.50 -19.31 4.44
C GLU A 127 -3.92 -19.53 5.86
N ARG A 128 -3.30 -18.51 6.46
CA ARG A 128 -2.72 -18.57 7.81
C ARG A 128 -3.68 -18.13 8.91
N LEU A 129 -4.81 -17.53 8.55
CA LEU A 129 -5.84 -17.16 9.51
C LEU A 129 -6.75 -18.38 9.73
N PRO A 130 -7.07 -18.76 10.97
CA PRO A 130 -7.94 -19.90 11.22
C PRO A 130 -9.32 -19.69 10.57
N PRO A 131 -10.00 -20.77 10.13
CA PRO A 131 -11.32 -20.68 9.54
C PRO A 131 -12.27 -20.03 10.54
N ARG A 132 -13.03 -19.05 10.06
CA ARG A 132 -14.01 -18.33 10.85
C ARG A 132 -15.16 -19.28 11.18
N HIS A 133 -15.35 -19.59 12.45
CA HIS A 133 -16.60 -20.11 13.00
C HIS A 133 -17.55 -18.96 13.31
#